data_AF-A0A961RE86-F1
#
_entry.id   AF-A0A961RE86-F1
#
_cell.length_a   1.000
_cell.length_b   1.000
_cell.length_c   1.000
_cell.angle_alpha   90.00
_cell.angle_beta   90.00
_cell.angle_gamma   90.00
#
_symmetry.space_group_name_H-M   'P 1'
#
loop_
_entity.id
_entity.type
_entity.pdbx_description
1 polymer ?
#
loop_
_entity_poly.entity_id
_entity_poly.type
_entity_poly.pdbx_seq_one_letter_code
_entity_poly.pdbx_strand_id
1 'polypeptide(L)'
;MRFEGTSAYVAADDLKIAVNAAIALEKPLLVKGEPGTGKTELARQIADNLGLRFIEWNIKSTTKAQQGLYEYDAVTRLRDSQLGDERVNDVKNYIRKGKLWEAFEADEKVVLLID
;
A
#
# COMPACT_ATOMS: atom_id res chain seq x y z
N MET A 1 -13.32 -4.21 14.50
CA MET A 1 -11.99 -4.84 14.27
C MET A 1 -11.08 -4.37 15.39
N ARG A 2 -10.43 -5.29 16.10
CA ARG A 2 -9.54 -4.95 17.22
C ARG A 2 -8.28 -5.80 17.12
N PHE A 3 -7.11 -5.17 17.19
CA PHE A 3 -5.81 -5.81 17.24
C PHE A 3 -5.41 -6.01 18.72
N GLU A 4 -5.18 -7.26 19.12
CA GLU A 4 -4.78 -7.62 20.49
C GLU A 4 -3.31 -8.06 20.60
N GLY A 5 -2.62 -8.16 19.46
CA GLY A 5 -1.32 -8.81 19.30
C GLY A 5 -1.46 -10.20 18.68
N THR A 6 -0.33 -10.85 18.39
CA THR A 6 -0.30 -12.24 17.90
C THR A 6 0.73 -13.05 18.68
N SER A 7 0.69 -14.38 18.55
CA SER A 7 1.73 -15.25 19.15
C SER A 7 3.13 -14.95 18.62
N ALA A 8 3.23 -14.32 17.45
CA ALA A 8 4.49 -13.93 16.81
C ALA A 8 4.90 -12.48 17.10
N TYR A 9 4.02 -11.65 17.68
CA TYR A 9 4.29 -10.23 17.87
C TYR A 9 3.74 -9.71 19.20
N VAL A 10 4.66 -9.41 20.12
CA VAL A 10 4.36 -8.81 21.41
C VAL A 10 4.34 -7.29 21.25
N ALA A 11 3.14 -6.74 21.05
CA ALA A 11 2.94 -5.29 21.04
C ALA A 11 2.85 -4.75 22.47
N ALA A 12 3.53 -3.64 22.77
CA ALA A 12 3.30 -2.86 23.98
C ALA A 12 1.85 -2.31 24.00
N ASP A 13 1.28 -2.10 25.19
CA ASP A 13 -0.12 -1.68 25.31
C ASP A 13 -0.41 -0.35 24.61
N ASP A 14 0.50 0.62 24.71
CA ASP A 14 0.39 1.91 24.02
C ASP A 14 0.33 1.75 22.49
N LEU A 15 1.11 0.81 21.94
CA LEU A 15 1.10 0.50 20.52
C LEU A 15 -0.24 -0.12 20.10
N LYS A 16 -0.78 -1.03 20.91
CA LYS A 16 -2.12 -1.60 20.66
C LYS A 16 -3.20 -0.53 20.68
N ILE A 17 -3.13 0.42 21.62
CA ILE A 17 -4.08 1.54 21.69
C ILE A 17 -4.00 2.38 20.41
N ALA A 18 -2.79 2.77 19.99
CA ALA A 18 -2.59 3.57 18.79
C ALA A 18 -3.12 2.87 17.51
N VAL A 19 -2.82 1.58 17.37
CA VAL A 19 -3.31 0.75 16.25
C VAL A 19 -4.83 0.67 16.24
N ASN A 20 -5.44 0.35 17.39
CA ASN A 20 -6.90 0.25 17.48
C ASN A 20 -7.60 1.59 17.25
N ALA A 21 -7.01 2.70 17.72
CA ALA A 21 -7.52 4.03 17.45
C ALA A 21 -7.45 4.36 15.94
N ALA A 22 -6.34 4.05 15.27
CA ALA A 22 -6.20 4.26 13.83
C ALA A 22 -7.22 3.45 13.02
N ILE A 23 -7.46 2.19 13.40
CA ILE A 23 -8.48 1.32 12.79
C ILE A 23 -9.88 1.90 13.00
N ALA A 24 -10.21 2.31 14.23
CA ALA A 24 -11.54 2.83 14.56
C ALA A 24 -11.85 4.17 13.90
N LEU A 25 -10.83 5.02 13.71
CA LEU A 25 -10.97 6.34 13.08
C LEU A 25 -10.77 6.30 11.55
N GLU A 26 -10.38 5.15 11.01
CA GLU A 26 -10.00 4.97 9.60
C GLU A 26 -8.95 6.01 9.16
N LYS A 27 -7.95 6.22 10.03
CA LYS A 27 -6.84 7.16 9.80
C LYS A 27 -5.53 6.41 9.57
N PRO A 28 -4.65 6.92 8.71
CA PRO A 28 -3.29 6.39 8.57
C PRO A 28 -2.52 6.44 9.90
N LEU A 29 -1.75 5.39 10.19
CA LEU A 29 -0.87 5.32 11.35
C LEU A 29 0.59 5.46 10.91
N LEU A 30 1.29 6.45 11.48
CA LEU A 30 2.73 6.62 11.27
C LEU A 30 3.49 6.02 12.46
N VAL A 31 4.27 4.96 12.21
CA VAL A 31 5.07 4.29 13.24
C VAL A 31 6.55 4.67 13.07
N LYS A 32 7.15 5.26 14.11
CA LYS A 32 8.57 5.66 14.14
C LYS A 32 9.39 4.81 15.10
N GLY A 33 10.72 4.84 14.99
CA GLY A 33 11.68 4.23 15.93
C GLY A 33 12.86 3.57 15.22
N GLU A 34 13.72 2.92 16.01
CA GLU A 34 14.99 2.36 15.53
C GLU A 34 14.80 1.28 14.43
N PRO A 35 15.76 1.15 13.50
CA PRO A 35 15.79 0.04 12.54
C PRO A 35 15.74 -1.32 13.25
N GLY A 36 15.01 -2.28 12.67
CA GLY A 36 14.91 -3.64 13.24
C GLY A 36 13.94 -3.80 14.41
N THR A 37 13.17 -2.77 14.78
CA THR A 37 12.16 -2.84 15.86
C THR A 37 10.80 -3.45 15.45
N GLY A 38 10.74 -4.14 14.31
CA GLY A 38 9.53 -4.86 13.88
C GLY A 38 8.38 -3.99 13.37
N LYS A 39 8.65 -2.84 12.74
CA LYS A 39 7.60 -1.96 12.18
C LYS A 39 6.89 -2.57 10.98
N THR A 40 7.66 -3.10 10.04
CA THR A 40 7.17 -3.86 8.88
C THR A 40 6.38 -5.08 9.35
N GLU A 41 6.89 -5.76 10.40
CA GLU A 41 6.23 -6.93 10.97
C GLU A 41 4.91 -6.59 11.67
N LEU A 42 4.83 -5.46 12.39
CA LEU A 42 3.57 -4.97 12.96
C LEU A 42 2.47 -4.88 11.89
N ALA A 43 2.77 -4.31 10.72
CA ALA A 43 1.77 -4.16 9.66
C ALA A 43 1.29 -5.51 9.11
N ARG A 44 2.20 -6.48 8.92
CA ARG A 44 1.83 -7.86 8.54
C ARG A 44 0.96 -8.53 9.59
N GLN A 45 1.34 -8.42 10.85
CA GLN A 45 0.61 -9.04 11.97
C GLN A 45 -0.77 -8.41 12.18
N ILE A 46 -0.93 -7.11 11.91
CA ILE A 46 -2.25 -6.45 11.88
C ILE A 46 -3.10 -7.04 10.75
N ALA A 47 -2.54 -7.17 9.54
CA ALA A 47 -3.25 -7.73 8.40
C ALA A 47 -3.69 -9.17 8.67
N ASP A 48 -2.77 -10.02 9.13
CA ASP A 48 -3.02 -11.43 9.44
C ASP A 48 -4.06 -11.59 10.56
N ASN A 49 -3.92 -10.85 11.66
CA ASN A 49 -4.85 -10.93 12.80
C ASN A 49 -6.27 -10.48 12.43
N LEU A 50 -6.39 -9.52 11.52
CA LEU A 50 -7.68 -8.99 11.06
C LEU A 50 -8.22 -9.71 9.81
N GLY A 51 -7.47 -10.66 9.25
CA GLY A 51 -7.82 -11.35 8.00
C GLY A 51 -7.91 -10.40 6.80
N LEU A 52 -7.10 -9.35 6.79
CA LEU A 52 -7.09 -8.34 5.73
C LEU A 52 -6.00 -8.61 4.71
N ARG A 53 -6.26 -8.27 3.45
CA ARG A 53 -5.25 -8.29 2.41
C ARG A 53 -4.13 -7.30 2.73
N PHE A 54 -2.89 -7.78 2.68
CA PHE A 54 -1.69 -6.98 2.87
C PHE A 54 -1.11 -6.52 1.53
N ILE A 55 -0.82 -5.21 1.42
CA ILE A 55 -0.19 -4.59 0.25
C ILE A 55 1.07 -3.89 0.74
N GLU A 56 2.23 -4.26 0.19
CA GLU A 56 3.51 -3.66 0.53
C GLU A 56 3.97 -2.75 -0.62
N TRP A 57 4.27 -1.49 -0.30
CA TRP A 57 4.83 -0.53 -1.24
C TRP A 57 6.20 -0.04 -0.76
N ASN A 58 7.24 -0.60 -1.37
CA ASN A 58 8.63 -0.24 -1.07
C ASN A 58 8.98 1.15 -1.66
N ILE A 59 9.51 2.04 -0.83
CA ILE A 59 9.83 3.44 -1.13
C ILE A 59 11.35 3.64 -1.20
N LYS A 60 11.78 4.51 -2.11
CA LYS A 60 13.15 5.00 -2.25
C LYS A 60 13.14 6.51 -2.11
N SER A 61 14.32 7.11 -1.90
CA SER A 61 14.48 8.58 -1.89
C SER A 61 14.04 9.25 -3.19
N THR A 62 13.97 8.50 -4.29
CA THR A 62 13.53 8.97 -5.61
C THR A 62 12.06 8.66 -5.90
N THR A 63 11.37 7.92 -5.04
CA THR A 63 9.96 7.57 -5.24
C THR A 63 9.07 8.78 -5.05
N LYS A 64 8.16 9.02 -6.01
CA LYS A 64 7.18 10.11 -5.97
C LYS A 64 5.79 9.57 -5.65
N ALA A 65 4.97 10.39 -4.97
CA ALA A 65 3.58 10.05 -4.65
C ALA A 65 2.76 9.64 -5.88
N GLN A 66 3.01 10.27 -7.04
CA GLN A 66 2.37 9.92 -8.31
C GLN A 66 2.54 8.44 -8.66
N GLN A 67 3.71 7.84 -8.40
CA GLN A 67 3.98 6.43 -8.70
C GLN A 67 3.14 5.47 -7.82
N GLY A 68 2.70 5.93 -6.64
CA GLY A 68 1.74 5.20 -5.83
C GLY A 68 0.35 5.17 -6.45
N LEU A 69 -0.02 6.21 -7.19
CA LEU A 69 -1.29 6.29 -7.89
C LEU A 69 -1.20 5.54 -9.22
N TYR A 70 -0.37 6.00 -10.16
CA TYR A 70 -0.21 5.37 -11.45
C TYR A 70 1.08 5.79 -12.16
N GLU A 71 1.54 4.94 -13.07
CA GLU A 71 2.58 5.26 -14.04
C GLU A 71 1.99 5.24 -15.45
N TYR A 72 2.41 6.22 -16.26
CA TYR A 72 2.00 6.34 -17.65
C TYR A 72 3.13 5.85 -18.57
N ASP A 73 2.86 4.79 -19.32
CA ASP A 73 3.82 4.15 -20.23
C ASP A 73 3.85 4.87 -21.59
N ALA A 74 4.46 6.05 -21.58
CA ALA A 74 4.61 6.88 -22.77
C ALA A 74 5.42 6.18 -23.88
N VAL A 75 6.38 5.33 -23.51
CA VAL A 75 7.27 4.64 -24.47
C VAL A 75 6.49 3.60 -25.26
N THR A 76 5.73 2.74 -24.58
CA THR A 76 4.89 1.75 -25.26
C THR A 76 3.84 2.43 -26.12
N ARG A 77 3.22 3.52 -25.64
CA ARG A 77 2.24 4.27 -26.44
C ARG A 77 2.86 4.87 -27.70
N LEU A 78 4.06 5.43 -27.62
CA LEU A 78 4.76 5.99 -28.78
C LEU A 78 5.06 4.90 -29.82
N ARG A 79 5.55 3.73 -29.38
CA ARG A 79 5.82 2.58 -30.24
C ARG A 79 4.55 2.11 -30.95
N ASP A 80 3.47 1.90 -30.21
CA ASP A 80 2.19 1.44 -30.75
C ASP A 80 1.61 2.45 -31.76
N SER A 81 1.79 3.75 -31.49
CA SER A 81 1.39 4.83 -32.41
C SER A 81 2.14 4.82 -33.72
N GLN A 82 3.42 4.42 -33.71
CA GLN A 82 4.23 4.30 -34.94
C GLN A 82 3.85 3.06 -35.75
N LEU A 83 3.33 2.02 -35.10
CA LEU A 83 2.90 0.78 -35.74
C LEU A 83 1.43 0.81 -36.21
N GLY A 84 0.70 1.89 -35.91
CA GLY A 84 -0.72 2.03 -36.28
C GLY A 84 -1.67 1.18 -35.45
N ASP A 85 -1.29 0.81 -34.22
CA ASP A 85 -2.13 0.00 -33.33
C ASP A 85 -3.32 0.83 -32.81
N GLU A 86 -4.54 0.31 -32.94
CA GLU A 86 -5.77 0.99 -32.50
C GLU A 86 -5.84 1.22 -30.98
N ARG A 87 -5.05 0.48 -30.19
CA ARG A 87 -4.97 0.62 -28.73
C ARG A 87 -4.57 2.03 -28.28
N VAL A 88 -3.88 2.79 -29.14
CA VAL A 88 -3.43 4.16 -28.84
C VAL A 88 -4.58 5.15 -28.60
N ASN A 89 -5.78 4.82 -29.08
CA ASN A 89 -6.98 5.62 -28.94
C ASN A 89 -7.54 5.61 -27.51
N ASP A 90 -7.21 4.59 -26.70
CA ASP A 90 -7.59 4.54 -25.29
C ASP A 90 -6.34 4.65 -24.39
N VAL A 91 -6.24 5.76 -23.67
CA VAL A 91 -5.14 6.04 -22.75
C VAL A 91 -5.03 5.01 -21.62
N LYS A 92 -6.14 4.38 -21.23
CA LYS A 92 -6.16 3.37 -20.15
C LYS A 92 -5.23 2.19 -20.44
N ASN A 93 -5.01 1.87 -21.72
CA ASN A 93 -4.09 0.82 -22.14
C ASN A 93 -2.64 1.07 -21.73
N TYR A 94 -2.29 2.30 -21.34
CA TYR A 94 -0.94 2.74 -21.00
C TYR A 94 -0.82 3.20 -19.55
N ILE A 95 -1.86 3.01 -18.74
CA ILE A 95 -1.85 3.34 -17.31
C ILE A 95 -1.56 2.06 -16.54
N ARG A 96 -0.47 2.07 -15.77
CA ARG A 96 -0.14 1.02 -14.80
C ARG A 96 -0.54 1.53 -13.42
N LYS A 97 -1.42 0.81 -12.73
CA LYS A 97 -1.87 1.15 -11.38
C LYS A 97 -0.70 1.00 -10.39
N GLY A 98 -0.55 1.99 -9.51
CA GLY A 98 0.38 1.91 -8.39
C GLY A 98 -0.26 1.28 -7.15
N LYS A 99 0.53 1.04 -6.11
CA LYS A 99 0.08 0.34 -4.89
C LYS A 99 -0.95 1.09 -4.06
N LEU A 100 -0.89 2.43 -4.06
CA LEU A 100 -1.88 3.25 -3.39
C LEU A 100 -3.22 3.23 -4.15
N TRP A 101 -3.19 3.20 -5.49
CA TRP A 101 -4.40 2.99 -6.29
C TRP A 101 -5.00 1.60 -6.02
N GLU A 102 -4.18 0.54 -6.06
CA GLU A 102 -4.64 -0.82 -5.72
C GLU A 102 -5.34 -0.87 -4.36
N ALA A 103 -4.84 -0.12 -3.37
CA ALA A 103 -5.44 -0.05 -2.04
C ALA A 103 -6.75 0.74 -1.99
N PHE A 104 -6.85 1.85 -2.74
CA PHE A 104 -8.07 2.67 -2.77
C PHE A 104 -9.21 2.05 -3.58
N GLU A 105 -8.91 1.26 -4.61
CA GLU A 105 -9.91 0.60 -5.45
C GLU A 105 -10.37 -0.75 -4.89
N ALA A 106 -9.76 -1.23 -3.80
CA ALA A 106 -10.16 -2.49 -3.19
C ALA A 106 -11.61 -2.42 -2.67
N ASP A 107 -12.43 -3.41 -3.03
CA ASP A 107 -13.80 -3.56 -2.52
C ASP A 107 -13.83 -4.03 -1.05
N GLU A 108 -12.67 -4.35 -0.49
CA GLU A 108 -12.45 -4.82 0.87
C GLU A 108 -11.51 -3.89 1.63
N LYS A 109 -11.53 -3.95 2.96
CA LYS A 109 -10.52 -3.26 3.78
C LYS A 109 -9.17 -3.93 3.57
N VAL A 110 -8.14 -3.13 3.32
CA VAL A 110 -6.77 -3.61 3.13
C VAL A 110 -5.80 -2.92 4.09
N VAL A 111 -4.67 -3.56 4.36
CA VAL A 111 -3.53 -2.94 5.02
C VAL A 111 -2.50 -2.59 3.96
N LEU A 112 -2.28 -1.28 3.73
CA LEU A 112 -1.20 -0.79 2.90
C LEU A 112 -0.02 -0.37 3.77
N LEU A 113 1.10 -1.07 3.64
CA LEU A 113 2.38 -0.64 4.19
C LEU A 113 3.12 0.22 3.16
N ILE A 114 3.57 1.39 3.59
CA ILE A 114 4.45 2.29 2.84
C ILE A 114 5.78 2.33 3.59
N ASP A 115 6.81 1.69 3.06
CA ASP A 115 8.13 1.51 3.70
C ASP A 115 9.27 1.79 2.72
#